data_AF-A0A1J4LUB4-F1
#
_entry.id   AF-A0A1J4LUB4-F1
#
_cell.length_a   1.000
_cell.length_b   1.000
_cell.length_c   1.000
_cell.angle_alpha   90.00
_cell.angle_beta   90.00
_cell.angle_gamma   90.00
#
_symmetry.space_group_name_H-M   'P 1'
#
loop_
_entity.id
_entity.type
_entity.pdbx_description
1 polymer ?
#
loop_
_entity_poly.entity_id
_entity_poly.type
_entity_poly.pdbx_seq_one_letter_code
_entity_poly.pdbx_strand_id
1 'polypeptide(L)'
;MPNEDDRFGDVAEQLKQTEEGVEPGDDERTDANEELKPDEEIVTADKESETESTSDQDKEDVDDSTGGPAFSFDETDMHGFYVRDETWDGVTRMRSSVTAACSMFDVPEFEGREFQDACLRVIADHGDEVALQILRERGIEADENRVQEIVEMLSEQTTND
;
A
#
# COMPACT_ATOMS: atom_id res chain seq x y z
N MET A 1 27.35 40.66 3.71
CA MET A 1 26.15 39.94 3.26
C MET A 1 26.05 40.16 1.76
N PRO A 2 26.09 39.12 0.91
CA PRO A 2 25.87 39.27 -0.53
C PRO A 2 24.38 39.50 -0.81
N ASN A 3 24.08 40.36 -1.79
CA ASN A 3 22.72 40.76 -2.18
C ASN A 3 21.91 39.56 -2.71
N GLU A 4 20.63 39.49 -2.34
CA GLU A 4 19.72 38.37 -2.65
C GLU A 4 18.93 38.56 -3.97
N ASP A 5 19.15 39.66 -4.68
CA ASP A 5 18.35 40.03 -5.86
C ASP A 5 18.80 39.38 -7.20
N ASP A 6 19.93 38.66 -7.23
CA ASP A 6 20.45 38.03 -8.47
C ASP A 6 20.22 36.50 -8.54
N ARG A 7 19.46 35.88 -7.62
CA ARG A 7 19.27 34.41 -7.62
C ARG A 7 18.38 33.89 -8.75
N PHE A 8 17.62 34.76 -9.41
CA PHE A 8 16.77 34.41 -10.55
C PHE A 8 17.24 35.06 -11.85
N GLY A 9 18.54 35.35 -11.95
CA GLY A 9 19.17 35.72 -13.20
C GLY A 9 19.09 34.57 -14.21
N ASP A 10 18.31 34.81 -15.27
CA ASP A 10 18.53 34.27 -16.62
C ASP A 10 17.87 32.94 -17.05
N VAL A 11 16.77 32.53 -16.41
CA VAL A 11 15.93 31.42 -16.93
C VAL A 11 15.20 31.82 -18.23
N ALA A 12 14.91 33.10 -18.40
CA ALA A 12 14.19 33.62 -19.57
C ALA A 12 15.04 33.67 -20.85
N GLU A 13 16.37 33.74 -20.76
CA GLU A 13 17.26 33.69 -21.94
C GLU A 13 17.60 32.26 -22.36
N GLN A 14 17.61 31.29 -21.44
CA GLN A 14 17.82 29.87 -21.79
C GLN A 14 16.71 29.27 -22.68
N LEU A 15 15.47 29.74 -22.52
CA LEU A 15 14.34 29.28 -23.35
C LEU A 15 14.39 29.79 -24.80
N LYS A 16 15.15 30.86 -25.08
CA LYS A 16 15.31 31.40 -26.44
C LYS A 16 16.41 30.70 -27.25
N GLN A 17 17.33 29.98 -26.60
CA GLN A 17 18.41 29.26 -27.28
C GLN A 17 18.00 27.93 -27.93
N THR A 18 16.77 27.46 -27.70
CA THR A 18 16.24 26.22 -28.32
C THR A 18 15.35 26.44 -29.55
N GLU A 19 15.17 27.69 -30.01
CA GLU A 19 14.26 28.02 -31.14
C GLU A 19 14.97 28.48 -32.44
N GLU A 20 16.30 28.43 -32.53
CA GLU A 20 17.02 28.72 -33.80
C GLU A 20 17.90 27.54 -34.21
N GLY A 21 17.38 26.69 -35.11
CA GLY A 21 18.19 25.60 -35.66
C GLY A 21 17.49 24.58 -36.56
N VAL A 22 16.58 24.98 -37.45
CA VAL A 22 16.20 24.13 -38.61
C VAL A 22 16.13 24.99 -39.87
N GLU A 23 17.14 24.85 -40.72
CA GLU A 23 17.08 25.20 -42.15
C GLU A 23 16.94 23.91 -42.98
N PRO A 24 16.23 23.96 -44.12
CA PRO A 24 15.68 22.77 -44.77
C PRO A 24 16.64 22.16 -45.80
N GLY A 25 16.70 20.83 -45.84
CA GLY A 25 17.41 20.05 -46.85
C GLY A 25 16.48 19.01 -47.48
N ASP A 26 16.20 19.22 -48.76
CA ASP A 26 15.42 18.43 -49.71
C ASP A 26 16.14 17.10 -50.06
N ASP A 27 15.51 15.92 -49.89
CA ASP A 27 15.46 14.85 -50.91
C ASP A 27 14.65 13.60 -50.48
N GLU A 28 14.25 12.83 -51.49
CA GLU A 28 13.22 11.80 -51.61
C GLU A 28 13.22 10.55 -50.68
N ARG A 29 11.98 10.11 -50.40
CA ARG A 29 11.44 8.72 -50.32
C ARG A 29 12.42 7.56 -50.06
N THR A 30 12.23 6.84 -48.94
CA THR A 30 12.16 5.36 -48.92
C THR A 30 11.47 4.83 -47.66
N ASP A 31 10.51 3.95 -47.89
CA ASP A 31 9.89 3.01 -46.96
C ASP A 31 10.90 1.87 -46.64
N ALA A 32 11.14 1.58 -45.35
CA ALA A 32 11.55 0.28 -44.77
C ALA A 32 12.38 0.43 -43.47
N ASN A 33 11.75 0.05 -42.36
CA ASN A 33 12.22 -0.85 -41.29
C ASN A 33 13.61 -0.62 -40.64
N GLU A 34 13.65 -0.42 -39.31
CA GLU A 34 13.88 -1.51 -38.32
C GLU A 34 14.33 -0.95 -36.94
N GLU A 35 13.62 -1.42 -35.90
CA GLU A 35 13.97 -1.59 -34.47
C GLU A 35 14.39 -0.40 -33.56
N LEU A 36 13.65 -0.23 -32.45
CA LEU A 36 14.09 -0.52 -31.06
C LEU A 36 12.93 -0.33 -30.05
N LYS A 37 12.56 -1.41 -29.33
CA LYS A 37 11.90 -1.41 -27.99
C LYS A 37 12.99 -1.12 -26.90
N PRO A 38 12.74 -0.90 -25.58
CA PRO A 38 11.55 -1.13 -24.74
C PRO A 38 11.26 -0.04 -23.65
N ASP A 39 10.38 -0.37 -22.70
CA ASP A 39 10.22 0.12 -21.31
C ASP A 39 9.74 1.55 -21.00
N GLU A 40 8.46 1.64 -20.60
CA GLU A 40 8.02 2.63 -19.61
C GLU A 40 8.38 2.11 -18.21
N GLU A 41 9.60 2.42 -17.78
CA GLU A 41 10.09 2.25 -16.41
C GLU A 41 9.60 3.45 -15.57
N ILE A 42 8.50 3.27 -14.83
CA ILE A 42 8.07 4.24 -13.81
C ILE A 42 8.91 3.99 -12.55
N VAL A 43 10.10 4.59 -12.50
CA VAL A 43 10.92 4.67 -11.30
C VAL A 43 10.25 5.65 -10.34
N THR A 44 9.47 5.15 -9.37
CA THR A 44 9.11 5.94 -8.19
C THR A 44 10.21 5.75 -7.16
N ALA A 45 10.94 6.84 -6.95
CA ALA A 45 12.09 6.92 -6.07
C ALA A 45 11.70 6.59 -4.62
N ASP A 46 12.46 5.63 -4.08
CA ASP A 46 12.62 5.28 -2.69
C ASP A 46 12.72 6.53 -1.81
N LYS A 47 11.83 6.64 -0.81
CA LYS A 47 11.96 7.63 0.25
C LYS A 47 12.34 6.88 1.52
N GLU A 48 13.64 6.69 1.69
CA GLU A 48 14.26 6.27 2.94
C GLU A 48 13.75 7.17 4.06
N SER A 49 12.93 6.59 4.96
CA SER A 49 12.57 7.21 6.23
C SER A 49 13.44 6.57 7.29
N GLU A 50 14.59 7.18 7.59
CA GLU A 50 15.36 6.90 8.79
C GLU A 50 14.45 7.13 10.03
N THR A 51 14.04 6.05 10.67
CA THR A 51 13.50 6.09 12.03
C THR A 51 14.60 5.69 13.00
N GLU A 52 15.30 6.69 13.53
CA GLU A 52 16.15 6.52 14.71
C GLU A 52 15.29 6.03 15.87
N SER A 53 15.45 4.76 16.23
CA SER A 53 14.85 4.16 17.41
C SER A 53 15.68 4.53 18.63
N THR A 54 15.27 5.56 19.38
CA THR A 54 15.77 5.77 20.74
C THR A 54 14.96 4.91 21.71
N SER A 55 15.47 3.73 22.01
CA SER A 55 15.09 2.97 23.20
C SER A 55 15.77 3.61 24.40
N ASP A 56 14.98 4.19 25.31
CA ASP A 56 15.46 4.59 26.63
C ASP A 56 14.54 4.05 27.72
N GLN A 57 15.21 3.52 28.72
CA GLN A 57 14.76 2.58 29.74
C GLN A 57 14.18 3.31 30.96
N ASP A 58 13.18 2.69 31.60
CA ASP A 58 12.71 2.88 32.99
C ASP A 58 12.77 4.29 33.61
N LYS A 59 11.58 4.89 33.81
CA LYS A 59 11.29 5.69 35.02
C LYS A 59 9.84 5.51 35.45
N GLU A 60 9.65 4.77 36.54
CA GLU A 60 8.56 5.04 37.47
C GLU A 60 8.73 6.47 38.01
N ASP A 61 7.80 7.36 37.69
CA ASP A 61 7.42 8.46 38.60
C ASP A 61 5.96 8.82 38.34
N VAL A 62 5.14 8.62 39.37
CA VAL A 62 3.74 9.01 39.40
C VAL A 62 3.70 10.53 39.58
N ASP A 63 3.63 11.27 38.47
CA ASP A 63 3.17 12.66 38.48
C ASP A 63 1.82 12.73 37.78
N ASP A 64 0.77 12.84 38.59
CA ASP A 64 -0.60 13.17 38.18
C ASP A 64 -0.64 14.65 37.75
N SER A 65 0.15 14.96 36.71
CA SER A 65 0.30 16.29 36.14
C SER A 65 -0.92 16.57 35.27
N THR A 66 -1.85 17.34 35.82
CA THR A 66 -3.07 17.85 35.19
C THR A 66 -2.76 18.88 34.08
N GLY A 67 -1.96 18.46 33.10
CA GLY A 67 -1.50 19.26 31.96
C GLY A 67 -1.61 18.49 30.64
N GLY A 68 -2.46 17.47 30.59
CA GLY A 68 -2.82 16.82 29.33
C GLY A 68 -3.60 17.78 28.43
N PRO A 69 -3.67 17.50 27.11
CA PRO A 69 -4.53 18.25 26.20
C PRO A 69 -5.96 18.35 26.77
N ALA A 70 -6.68 19.41 26.40
CA ALA A 70 -8.05 19.66 26.90
C ALA A 70 -9.02 18.48 26.64
N PHE A 71 -8.62 17.55 25.77
CA PHE A 71 -9.23 16.25 25.57
C PHE A 71 -8.17 15.17 25.78
N SER A 72 -8.52 14.11 26.52
CA SER A 72 -7.73 12.90 26.56
C SER A 72 -7.71 12.27 25.16
N PHE A 73 -6.54 11.82 24.71
CA PHE A 73 -6.49 10.92 23.57
C PHE A 73 -6.82 9.52 24.07
N ASP A 74 -7.77 8.86 23.41
CA ASP A 74 -7.96 7.44 23.59
C ASP A 74 -6.76 6.70 22.98
N GLU A 75 -6.30 5.66 23.66
CA GLU A 75 -5.24 4.81 23.14
C GLU A 75 -5.75 4.12 21.87
N THR A 76 -5.01 4.29 20.76
CA THR A 76 -5.32 3.62 19.50
C THR A 76 -4.37 2.45 19.33
N ASP A 77 -4.91 1.24 19.43
CA ASP A 77 -4.15 0.03 19.15
C ASP A 77 -3.95 -0.15 17.64
N MET A 78 -2.68 -0.17 17.22
CA MET A 78 -2.31 -0.43 15.83
C MET A 78 -2.10 -1.93 15.63
N HIS A 79 -2.93 -2.53 14.77
CA HIS A 79 -2.77 -3.93 14.37
C HIS A 79 -2.14 -4.01 12.97
N GLY A 80 -0.98 -4.66 12.85
CA GLY A 80 -0.27 -4.85 11.58
C GLY A 80 0.04 -6.32 11.31
N PHE A 81 0.02 -6.72 10.04
CA PHE A 81 0.42 -8.05 9.59
C PHE A 81 1.75 -8.00 8.86
N TYR A 82 2.59 -9.02 9.07
CA TYR A 82 3.76 -9.27 8.23
C TYR A 82 3.36 -10.21 7.10
N VAL A 83 3.29 -9.66 5.89
CA VAL A 83 2.79 -10.36 4.70
C VAL A 83 3.91 -10.43 3.67
N ARG A 84 4.00 -11.55 2.93
CA ARG A 84 4.92 -11.66 1.80
C ARG A 84 4.46 -10.76 0.64
N ASP A 85 5.40 -10.26 -0.14
CA ASP A 85 5.11 -9.36 -1.26
C ASP A 85 4.11 -9.98 -2.24
N GLU A 86 4.25 -11.26 -2.57
CA GLU A 86 3.36 -11.93 -3.53
C GLU A 86 1.91 -12.01 -3.00
N THR A 87 1.75 -12.17 -1.68
CA THR A 87 0.42 -12.18 -1.04
C THR A 87 -0.16 -10.77 -1.00
N TRP A 88 0.64 -9.76 -0.71
CA TRP A 88 0.22 -8.36 -0.71
C TRP A 88 -0.20 -7.87 -2.11
N ASP A 89 0.54 -8.26 -3.14
CA ASP A 89 0.19 -7.99 -4.54
C ASP A 89 -1.13 -8.63 -4.93
N GLY A 90 -1.38 -9.86 -4.44
CA GLY A 90 -2.64 -10.56 -4.62
C GLY A 90 -3.83 -9.77 -4.03
N VAL A 91 -3.69 -9.26 -2.80
CA VAL A 91 -4.71 -8.43 -2.14
C VAL A 91 -4.91 -7.10 -2.89
N THR A 92 -3.84 -6.48 -3.35
CA THR A 92 -3.90 -5.22 -4.11
C THR A 92 -4.66 -5.42 -5.43
N ARG A 93 -4.39 -6.52 -6.16
CA ARG A 93 -5.13 -6.87 -7.38
C ARG A 93 -6.60 -7.18 -7.07
N MET A 94 -6.86 -7.89 -5.97
CA MET A 94 -8.22 -8.18 -5.52
C MET A 94 -9.02 -6.89 -5.25
N ARG A 95 -8.39 -5.87 -4.67
CA ARG A 95 -9.03 -4.56 -4.43
C ARG A 95 -9.59 -3.95 -5.71
N SER A 96 -8.85 -4.00 -6.82
CA SER A 96 -9.34 -3.50 -8.11
C SER A 96 -10.57 -4.27 -8.59
N SER A 97 -10.57 -5.60 -8.44
CA SER A 97 -11.71 -6.45 -8.78
C SER A 97 -12.93 -6.17 -7.90
N VAL A 98 -12.74 -6.01 -6.59
CA VAL A 98 -13.81 -5.65 -5.64
C VAL A 98 -14.37 -4.27 -5.98
N THR A 99 -13.52 -3.29 -6.28
CA THR A 99 -13.95 -1.94 -6.71
C THR A 99 -14.82 -2.00 -7.96
N ALA A 100 -14.41 -2.78 -8.96
CA ALA A 100 -15.19 -2.97 -10.17
C ALA A 100 -16.55 -3.65 -9.89
N ALA A 101 -16.60 -4.64 -8.98
CA ALA A 101 -17.83 -5.31 -8.59
C ALA A 101 -18.77 -4.37 -7.83
N CYS A 102 -18.28 -3.65 -6.82
CA CYS A 102 -19.04 -2.66 -6.05
C CYS A 102 -19.59 -1.54 -6.93
N SER A 103 -18.83 -1.11 -7.94
CA SER A 103 -19.27 -0.10 -8.91
C SER A 103 -20.52 -0.52 -9.69
N MET A 104 -20.74 -1.83 -9.90
CA MET A 104 -21.97 -2.34 -10.54
C MET A 104 -23.21 -2.19 -9.67
N PHE A 105 -23.04 -1.92 -8.38
CA PHE A 105 -24.09 -1.71 -7.39
C PHE A 105 -24.14 -0.26 -6.88
N ASP A 106 -23.68 0.70 -7.70
CA ASP A 106 -23.66 2.13 -7.37
C ASP A 106 -22.79 2.51 -6.17
N VAL A 107 -21.79 1.67 -5.83
CA VAL A 107 -20.75 1.96 -4.83
C VAL A 107 -19.39 2.06 -5.54
N PRO A 108 -19.09 3.20 -6.18
CA PRO A 108 -17.90 3.35 -7.01
C PRO A 108 -16.60 3.51 -6.21
N GLU A 109 -16.68 3.98 -4.97
CA GLU A 109 -15.52 4.28 -4.12
C GLU A 109 -15.78 3.82 -2.68
N PHE A 110 -14.72 3.35 -2.02
CA PHE A 110 -14.69 3.02 -0.60
C PHE A 110 -13.32 3.37 -0.02
N GLU A 111 -13.27 3.67 1.28
CA GLU A 111 -12.02 4.01 1.95
C GLU A 111 -11.10 2.79 2.10
N GLY A 112 -9.79 3.02 2.24
CA GLY A 112 -8.84 1.94 2.49
C GLY A 112 -9.15 1.15 3.77
N ARG A 113 -9.62 1.85 4.81
CA ARG A 113 -10.05 1.23 6.08
C ARG A 113 -11.28 0.35 5.89
N GLU A 114 -12.26 0.80 5.11
CA GLU A 114 -13.49 0.03 4.84
C GLU A 114 -13.17 -1.28 4.13
N PHE A 115 -12.29 -1.23 3.12
CA PHE A 115 -11.80 -2.43 2.44
C PHE A 115 -11.09 -3.39 3.38
N GLN A 116 -10.18 -2.88 4.22
CA GLN A 116 -9.43 -3.69 5.18
C GLN A 116 -10.36 -4.33 6.21
N ASP A 117 -11.30 -3.58 6.77
CA ASP A 117 -12.30 -4.06 7.72
C ASP A 117 -13.20 -5.15 7.09
N ALA A 118 -13.64 -4.94 5.85
CA ALA A 118 -14.41 -5.95 5.11
C ALA A 118 -13.60 -7.23 4.88
N CYS A 119 -12.33 -7.14 4.47
CA CYS A 119 -11.45 -8.29 4.33
C CYS A 119 -11.30 -9.05 5.67
N LEU A 120 -11.09 -8.33 6.77
CA LEU A 120 -10.92 -8.95 8.09
C LEU A 120 -12.20 -9.63 8.58
N ARG A 121 -13.38 -9.06 8.34
CA ARG A 121 -14.66 -9.71 8.65
C ARG A 121 -14.84 -11.00 7.87
N VAL A 122 -14.57 -10.98 6.56
CA VAL A 122 -14.65 -12.20 5.73
C VAL A 122 -13.65 -13.24 6.24
N ILE A 123 -12.41 -12.87 6.57
CA ILE A 123 -11.43 -13.82 7.11
C ILE A 123 -11.89 -14.41 8.44
N ALA A 124 -12.50 -13.61 9.32
CA ALA A 124 -13.01 -14.07 10.61
C ALA A 124 -14.14 -15.11 10.46
N ASP A 125 -14.99 -14.95 9.44
CA ASP A 125 -16.09 -15.87 9.15
C ASP A 125 -15.65 -17.15 8.42
N HIS A 126 -14.47 -17.14 7.79
CA HIS A 126 -13.93 -18.23 6.97
C HIS A 126 -12.67 -18.86 7.59
N GLY A 127 -12.69 -19.09 8.91
CA GLY A 127 -11.54 -19.64 9.66
C GLY A 127 -11.12 -21.06 9.23
N ASP A 128 -12.06 -21.85 8.72
CA ASP A 128 -11.82 -23.18 8.14
C ASP A 128 -10.98 -23.10 6.85
N GLU A 129 -11.27 -22.16 5.97
CA GLU A 129 -10.46 -21.91 4.77
C GLU A 129 -9.03 -21.47 5.12
N VAL A 130 -8.88 -20.65 6.17
CA VAL A 130 -7.56 -20.25 6.69
C VAL A 130 -6.79 -21.47 7.20
N ALA A 131 -7.44 -22.34 7.98
CA ALA A 131 -6.82 -23.55 8.49
C ALA A 131 -6.38 -24.49 7.34
N LEU A 132 -7.24 -24.67 6.33
CA LEU A 132 -6.93 -25.47 5.15
C LEU A 132 -5.74 -24.90 4.37
N GLN A 133 -5.67 -23.57 4.20
CA GLN A 133 -4.55 -22.93 3.51
C GLN A 133 -3.22 -23.20 4.23
N ILE A 134 -3.19 -23.08 5.56
CA ILE A 134 -1.99 -23.38 6.36
C ILE A 134 -1.58 -24.86 6.24
N LEU A 135 -2.54 -25.78 6.33
CA LEU A 135 -2.28 -27.22 6.21
C LEU A 135 -1.73 -27.57 4.82
N ARG A 136 -2.30 -26.98 3.77
CA ARG A 136 -1.85 -27.14 2.39
C ARG A 136 -0.40 -26.65 2.19
N GLU A 137 -0.05 -25.49 2.73
CA GLU A 137 1.32 -24.96 2.67
C GLU A 137 2.34 -25.83 3.41
N ARG A 138 1.88 -26.58 4.42
CA ARG A 138 2.68 -27.58 5.13
C ARG A 138 2.72 -28.95 4.45
N GLY A 139 2.04 -29.12 3.31
CA GLY A 139 1.94 -30.39 2.59
C GLY A 139 1.10 -31.44 3.32
N ILE A 140 0.17 -31.01 4.16
CA ILE A 140 -0.75 -31.88 4.89
C ILE A 140 -2.08 -31.93 4.14
N GLU A 141 -2.45 -33.10 3.64
CA GLU A 141 -3.79 -33.34 3.10
C GLU A 141 -4.77 -33.50 4.26
N ALA A 142 -5.70 -32.56 4.37
CA ALA A 142 -6.76 -32.57 5.38
C ALA A 142 -8.13 -32.72 4.71
N ASP A 143 -9.02 -33.46 5.36
CA ASP A 143 -10.42 -33.53 4.97
C ASP A 143 -11.12 -32.22 5.34
N GLU A 144 -11.70 -31.56 4.34
CA GLU A 144 -12.32 -30.22 4.49
C GLU A 144 -13.47 -30.25 5.51
N ASN A 145 -14.32 -31.29 5.46
CA ASN A 145 -15.44 -31.42 6.39
C ASN A 145 -14.97 -31.52 7.84
N ARG A 146 -13.91 -32.30 8.08
CA ARG A 146 -13.33 -32.44 9.41
C ARG A 146 -12.69 -31.14 9.92
N VAL A 147 -12.05 -30.36 9.04
CA VAL A 147 -11.48 -29.06 9.45
C VAL A 147 -12.61 -28.08 9.79
N GLN A 148 -13.65 -28.04 8.98
CA GLN A 148 -14.82 -27.20 9.22
C GLN A 148 -15.49 -27.54 10.56
N GLU A 149 -15.76 -28.84 10.84
CA GLU A 149 -16.33 -29.31 12.11
C GLU A 149 -15.50 -28.84 13.31
N ILE A 150 -14.16 -28.97 13.23
CA ILE A 150 -13.26 -28.56 14.33
C ILE A 150 -13.31 -27.04 14.54
N VAL A 151 -13.29 -26.25 13.47
CA VAL A 151 -13.32 -24.79 13.57
C VAL A 151 -14.65 -24.30 14.13
N GLU A 152 -15.77 -24.83 13.65
CA GLU A 152 -17.12 -24.52 14.14
C GLU A 152 -17.26 -24.87 15.63
N MET A 153 -16.81 -26.05 16.03
CA MET A 153 -16.84 -26.45 17.44
C MET A 153 -16.04 -25.50 18.35
N LEU A 154 -14.95 -24.89 17.87
CA LEU A 154 -14.10 -23.98 18.64
C LEU A 154 -14.62 -22.53 18.63
N SER A 155 -15.21 -22.09 17.53
CA SER A 155 -15.81 -20.75 17.44
C SER A 155 -17.04 -20.64 18.35
N GLU A 156 -17.89 -21.67 18.38
CA GLU A 156 -19.06 -21.72 19.26
C GLU A 156 -18.70 -21.68 20.76
N GLN A 157 -17.60 -22.33 21.15
CA GLN A 157 -17.11 -22.29 22.53
C GLN A 157 -16.70 -20.86 22.95
N THR A 158 -16.13 -20.10 22.03
CA THR A 158 -15.65 -18.74 22.30
C THR A 158 -16.82 -17.74 22.43
N THR A 159 -17.98 -18.03 21.83
CA THR A 159 -19.17 -17.17 21.93
C THR A 159 -20.04 -17.39 23.16
N ASN A 160 -19.80 -18.46 23.93
CA ASN A 160 -20.60 -18.84 25.10
C ASN A 160 -19.96 -18.45 26.45
N ASP A 161 -18.79 -17.80 26.44
CA ASP A 161 -18.13 -17.16 27.60
C ASP A 161 -18.37 -15.64 27.60
#